data_AF-A0A914EGC6-F1
#
_entry.id   AF-A0A914EGC6-F1
#
_cell.length_a   1.000
_cell.length_b   1.000
_cell.length_c   1.000
_cell.angle_alpha   90.00
_cell.angle_beta   90.00
_cell.angle_gamma   90.00
#
_symmetry.space_group_name_H-M   'P 1'
#
loop_
_entity.id
_entity.type
_entity.pdbx_description
1 polymer ?
#
loop_
_entity_poly.entity_id
_entity_poly.type
_entity_poly.pdbx_seq_one_letter_code
_entity_poly.pdbx_strand_id
1 'polypeptide(L)'
;MFQFRRKFSIRRNSTNRWKQAISGDKSNVIDKKPKQQLSVTIKATNMNIDEQKQAVDIANLALDTCGIENEIATKIKKEMDEVT
;
A
#
# COMPACT_ATOMS: atom_id res chain seq x y z
N MET A 1 28.21 -49.01 -33.79
CA MET A 1 26.93 -48.81 -33.06
C MET A 1 26.90 -47.35 -32.61
N PHE A 2 26.16 -46.47 -33.29
CA PHE A 2 26.23 -45.00 -33.08
C PHE A 2 25.29 -44.56 -31.96
N GLN A 3 25.82 -43.86 -30.95
CA GLN A 3 25.03 -43.23 -29.89
C GLN A 3 24.31 -41.99 -30.42
N PHE A 4 22.99 -42.04 -30.54
CA PHE A 4 22.15 -40.87 -30.83
C PHE A 4 22.04 -39.97 -29.59
N ARG A 5 22.90 -38.95 -29.47
CA ARG A 5 22.65 -37.83 -28.57
C ARG A 5 21.53 -36.98 -29.16
N ARG A 6 20.31 -37.08 -28.61
CA ARG A 6 19.23 -36.14 -28.93
C ARG A 6 19.68 -34.73 -28.53
N LYS A 7 20.14 -33.94 -29.52
CA LYS A 7 20.33 -32.51 -29.34
C LYS A 7 18.93 -31.91 -29.21
N PHE A 8 18.49 -31.63 -27.98
CA PHE A 8 17.33 -30.80 -27.76
C PHE A 8 17.59 -29.45 -28.44
N SER A 9 16.91 -29.18 -29.56
CA SER A 9 16.97 -27.87 -30.17
C SER A 9 16.26 -26.91 -29.22
N ILE A 10 17.03 -26.12 -28.47
CA ILE A 10 16.51 -24.98 -27.72
C ILE A 10 16.10 -23.95 -28.77
N ARG A 11 14.90 -24.11 -29.33
CA ARG A 11 14.25 -23.05 -30.09
C ARG A 11 13.90 -21.99 -29.06
N ARG A 12 14.77 -20.99 -28.93
CA ARG A 12 14.46 -19.78 -28.17
C ARG A 12 13.21 -19.20 -28.81
N ASN A 13 12.08 -19.31 -28.12
CA ASN A 13 10.80 -18.81 -28.57
C ASN A 13 10.93 -17.29 -28.76
N SER A 14 11.11 -16.84 -30.00
CA SER A 14 11.37 -15.45 -30.36
C SER A 14 10.08 -14.62 -30.50
N THR A 15 8.96 -15.14 -29.98
CA THR A 15 7.68 -14.42 -30.03
C THR A 15 7.80 -13.07 -29.33
N ASN A 16 7.06 -12.09 -29.85
CA ASN A 16 7.07 -10.71 -29.35
C ASN A 16 6.79 -10.63 -27.84
N ARG A 17 6.06 -11.61 -27.29
CA ARG A 17 5.80 -11.79 -25.86
C ARG A 17 7.06 -12.05 -25.04
N TRP A 18 8.00 -12.88 -25.53
CA TRP A 18 9.28 -13.11 -24.86
C TRP A 18 10.20 -11.90 -24.95
N LYS A 19 10.18 -11.17 -26.07
CA LYS A 19 10.95 -9.93 -26.20
C LYS A 19 10.46 -8.88 -25.20
N GLN A 20 9.15 -8.69 -25.05
CA GLN A 20 8.55 -7.77 -24.06
C GLN A 20 8.86 -8.16 -22.61
N ALA A 21 9.00 -9.44 -22.28
CA ALA A 21 9.38 -9.88 -20.93
C ALA A 21 10.85 -9.59 -20.59
N ILE A 22 11.72 -9.48 -21.60
CA ILE A 22 13.16 -9.21 -21.45
C ILE A 22 13.45 -7.71 -21.58
N SER A 23 12.75 -7.01 -22.48
CA SER A 23 12.87 -5.57 -22.70
C SER A 23 11.91 -4.73 -21.85
N GLY A 24 11.09 -5.38 -21.02
CA GLY A 24 10.15 -4.73 -20.13
C GLY A 24 10.91 -4.05 -19.01
N ASP A 25 11.28 -2.79 -19.27
CA ASP A 25 11.81 -1.85 -18.30
C ASP A 25 10.97 -1.92 -17.03
N LYS A 26 11.54 -2.48 -15.94
CA LYS A 26 10.88 -2.57 -14.63
C LYS A 26 10.91 -1.22 -13.90
N SER A 27 11.08 -0.11 -14.63
CA SER A 27 11.06 1.21 -14.04
C SER A 27 9.61 1.65 -13.83
N ASN A 28 9.15 1.50 -12.59
CA ASN A 28 8.07 2.28 -11.98
C ASN A 28 6.62 2.03 -12.45
N VAL A 29 6.19 0.77 -12.54
CA VAL A 29 4.76 0.48 -12.25
C VAL A 29 4.68 0.07 -10.79
N ILE A 30 4.86 1.05 -9.90
CA ILE A 30 4.23 0.97 -8.58
C ILE A 30 2.74 0.97 -8.93
N ASP A 31 2.10 -0.20 -8.89
CA ASP A 31 0.65 -0.30 -8.93
C ASP A 31 0.11 0.56 -7.79
N LYS A 32 -0.16 1.84 -8.08
CA LYS A 32 -0.89 2.74 -7.18
C LYS A 32 -2.32 2.21 -7.15
N LYS A 33 -2.55 1.10 -6.45
CA LYS A 33 -3.89 0.77 -5.98
C LYS A 33 -4.38 2.04 -5.28
N PRO A 34 -5.55 2.58 -5.66
CA PRO A 34 -6.06 3.76 -5.00
C PRO A 34 -6.11 3.43 -3.51
N LYS A 35 -5.35 4.18 -2.70
CA LYS A 35 -5.37 4.08 -1.24
C LYS A 35 -6.84 4.20 -0.88
N GLN A 36 -7.47 3.10 -0.44
CA GLN A 36 -8.89 3.12 -0.11
C GLN A 36 -9.08 4.23 0.91
N GLN A 37 -9.92 5.21 0.58
CA GLN A 37 -10.18 6.32 1.49
C GLN A 37 -10.80 5.73 2.76
N LEU A 38 -10.07 5.80 3.86
CA LEU A 38 -10.54 5.32 5.15
C LEU A 38 -11.68 6.23 5.58
N SER A 39 -12.89 5.68 5.67
CA SER A 39 -14.06 6.41 6.17
C SER A 39 -14.10 6.30 7.69
N VAL A 40 -14.02 7.43 8.39
CA VAL A 40 -14.16 7.47 9.85
C VAL A 40 -15.64 7.54 10.23
N THR A 41 -16.09 6.59 11.03
CA THR A 41 -17.47 6.54 11.54
C THR A 41 -17.47 6.60 13.06
N ILE A 42 -18.11 7.62 13.61
CA ILE A 42 -18.28 7.81 15.04
C ILE A 42 -19.42 6.92 15.54
N LYS A 43 -19.14 6.01 16.50
CA LYS A 43 -20.16 5.09 17.05
C LYS A 43 -20.94 5.67 18.25
N ALA A 44 -20.26 6.37 19.15
CA ALA A 44 -20.86 7.03 20.31
C ALA A 44 -19.90 8.10 20.85
N THR A 45 -20.41 9.25 21.28
CA THR A 45 -19.60 10.35 21.86
C THR A 45 -20.42 11.15 22.87
N ASN A 46 -19.70 11.83 23.77
CA ASN A 46 -20.20 12.90 24.62
C ASN A 46 -19.50 14.25 24.33
N MET A 47 -18.59 14.27 23.35
CA MET A 47 -17.82 15.45 22.94
C MET A 47 -18.69 16.45 22.16
N ASN A 48 -18.31 17.73 22.16
CA ASN A 48 -18.99 18.72 21.33
C ASN A 48 -18.68 18.50 19.83
N ILE A 49 -19.45 19.14 18.93
CA ILE A 49 -19.33 18.89 17.48
C ILE A 49 -17.95 19.32 16.93
N ASP A 50 -17.36 20.36 17.51
CA ASP A 50 -16.08 20.90 17.04
C ASP A 50 -14.91 20.02 17.50
N GLU A 51 -14.94 19.53 18.74
CA GLU A 51 -14.04 18.51 19.29
C GLU A 51 -14.14 17.21 18.51
N GLN A 52 -15.34 16.79 18.11
CA GLN A 52 -15.51 15.59 17.28
C GLN A 52 -14.85 15.75 15.92
N LYS A 53 -14.98 16.92 15.27
CA LYS A 53 -14.30 17.18 13.99
C LYS A 53 -12.78 17.16 14.15
N GLN A 54 -12.26 17.84 15.18
CA GLN A 54 -10.84 17.83 15.47
C GLN A 54 -10.31 16.42 15.75
N ALA A 55 -11.04 15.63 16.54
CA ALA A 55 -10.68 14.24 16.83
C ALA A 55 -10.61 13.38 15.56
N VAL A 56 -11.55 13.59 14.62
CA VAL A 56 -11.55 12.89 13.32
C VAL A 56 -10.36 13.31 12.47
N ASP A 57 -10.03 14.60 12.43
CA ASP A 57 -8.90 15.12 11.66
C ASP A 57 -7.56 14.57 12.19
N ILE A 58 -7.39 14.57 13.51
CA ILE A 58 -6.21 14.00 14.19
C ILE A 58 -6.11 12.50 13.92
N ALA A 59 -7.22 11.76 14.00
CA ALA A 59 -7.24 10.33 13.72
C ALA A 59 -6.85 10.01 12.27
N ASN A 60 -7.35 10.79 11.30
CA ASN A 60 -6.97 10.65 9.89
C ASN A 60 -5.48 10.90 9.67
N LEU A 61 -4.94 11.96 10.28
CA LEU A 61 -3.51 12.27 10.19
C LEU A 61 -2.64 11.18 10.81
N ALA A 62 -3.06 10.62 11.95
CA ALA A 62 -2.35 9.50 12.59
C ALA A 62 -2.37 8.23 11.72
N LEU A 63 -3.51 7.91 11.10
CA LEU A 63 -3.64 6.77 10.18
C LEU A 63 -2.83 6.94 8.89
N ASP A 64 -2.63 8.17 8.44
CA ASP A 64 -1.81 8.46 7.26
C ASP A 64 -0.30 8.42 7.54
N THR A 65 0.11 8.73 8.78
CA THR A 65 1.52 8.86 9.16
C THR A 65 2.10 7.61 9.81
N CYS A 66 1.29 6.86 10.55
CA CYS A 66 1.73 5.69 11.33
C CYS A 66 1.21 4.39 10.72
N GLY A 67 2.06 3.37 10.65
CA GLY A 67 1.70 2.03 10.16
C GLY A 67 1.37 1.02 11.26
N ILE A 68 1.59 1.38 12.52
CA ILE A 68 1.47 0.50 13.69
C ILE A 68 0.42 1.08 14.64
N GLU A 69 -0.52 0.23 15.10
CA GLU A 69 -1.65 0.64 15.96
C GLU A 69 -1.20 1.36 17.25
N ASN A 70 -0.12 0.89 17.87
CA ASN A 70 0.43 1.51 19.07
C ASN A 70 0.95 2.94 18.82
N GLU A 71 1.57 3.18 17.66
CA GLU A 71 2.05 4.50 17.27
C GLU A 71 0.89 5.44 16.95
N ILE A 72 -0.16 4.91 16.31
CA ILE A 72 -1.40 5.65 16.05
C ILE A 72 -2.03 6.09 17.37
N ALA A 73 -2.17 5.19 18.35
CA ALA A 73 -2.78 5.50 19.64
C ALA A 73 -1.98 6.55 20.43
N THR A 74 -0.65 6.40 20.48
CA THR A 74 0.22 7.35 21.17
C THR A 74 0.20 8.72 20.49
N LYS A 75 0.15 8.78 19.16
CA LYS A 75 0.05 10.02 18.41
C LYS A 75 -1.29 10.73 18.61
N ILE A 76 -2.40 10.01 18.49
CA ILE A 76 -3.75 10.57 18.74
C ILE A 76 -3.82 11.13 20.16
N LYS A 77 -3.36 10.37 21.16
CA LYS A 77 -3.36 10.83 22.55
C LYS A 77 -2.56 12.11 22.71
N LYS A 78 -1.32 12.14 22.18
CA LYS A 78 -0.44 13.30 22.29
C LYS A 78 -1.05 14.54 21.64
N GLU A 79 -1.60 14.41 20.43
CA GLU A 79 -2.20 15.55 19.73
C GLU A 79 -3.49 16.04 20.41
N MET A 80 -4.29 15.13 20.99
CA MET A 80 -5.47 15.53 21.75
C MET A 80 -5.09 16.23 23.07
N ASP A 81 -4.08 15.73 23.79
CA ASP A 81 -3.55 16.34 25.02
C ASP A 81 -2.97 17.75 24.77
N GLU A 82 -2.49 18.05 23.55
CA GLU A 82 -1.99 19.39 23.17
C GLU A 82 -3.11 20.39 22.82
N VAL A 83 -4.30 19.88 22.47
CA VAL A 83 -5.44 20.70 22.01
C VAL A 83 -6.38 21.10 23.16
N THR A 84 -6.53 20.25 24.18
CA THR A 84 -7.32 20.52 25.41
C THR A 84 -6.52 21.21 26.51
#